data_AF-A0A954G949-F1
#
_entry.id   AF-A0A954G949-F1
#
_cell.length_a   1.000
_cell.length_b   1.000
_cell.length_c   1.000
_cell.angle_alpha   90.00
_cell.angle_beta   90.00
_cell.angle_gamma   90.00
#
_symmetry.space_group_name_H-M   'P 1'
#
loop_
_entity.id
_entity.type
_entity.pdbx_description
1 polymer ?
#
loop_
_entity_poly.entity_id
_entity_poly.type
_entity_poly.pdbx_seq_one_letter_code
_entity_poly.pdbx_strand_id
1 'polypeptide(L)'
;AHAVKNSSEVRKVLEESGKVAAVFQGHSHRNHYSEIGGIHYCTMVAMVEGSGLTNNGYSTLDIHGDGSLVLNGFRKQADYHWKQG
;
A
#
# COMPACT_ATOMS: atom_id res chain seq x y z
N ALA A 1 8.56 14.23 -4.29
CA ALA A 1 7.95 13.13 -3.52
C ALA A 1 7.85 13.58 -2.07
N HIS A 2 6.65 13.56 -1.48
CA HIS A 2 6.45 13.89 -0.08
C HIS A 2 6.56 12.61 0.76
N ALA A 3 7.79 12.23 1.10
CA ALA A 3 8.06 11.14 2.02
C ALA A 3 8.27 11.71 3.44
N VAL A 4 7.95 10.91 4.47
CA VAL A 4 8.27 11.28 5.85
C VAL A 4 9.79 11.45 5.97
N LYS A 5 10.23 12.52 6.65
CA LYS A 5 11.65 12.93 6.68
C LYS A 5 12.58 11.84 7.21
N ASN A 6 12.11 11.01 8.13
CA ASN A 6 12.83 9.87 8.72
C ASN A 6 12.39 8.52 8.13
N SER A 7 11.97 8.49 6.86
CA SER A 7 11.46 7.26 6.24
C SER A 7 12.50 6.13 6.18
N SER A 8 13.79 6.45 6.07
CA SER A 8 14.89 5.48 6.16
C SER A 8 14.93 4.76 7.50
N GLU A 9 14.85 5.51 8.60
CA GLU A 9 14.92 4.98 9.96
C GLU A 9 13.69 4.14 10.28
N VAL A 10 12.51 4.58 9.83
CA VAL A 10 11.27 3.80 9.98
C VAL A 10 11.35 2.49 9.20
N ARG A 11 11.78 2.51 7.93
CA ARG A 11 11.93 1.29 7.11
C ARG A 11 12.86 0.30 7.79
N LYS A 12 14.00 0.77 8.30
CA LYS A 12 14.95 -0.07 9.02
C LYS A 12 14.29 -0.79 10.21
N VAL A 13 13.51 -0.10 11.03
CA VAL A 13 12.80 -0.72 12.16
C VAL A 13 11.77 -1.76 11.69
N LEU A 14 11.04 -1.48 10.61
CA LEU A 14 10.06 -2.41 10.05
C LEU A 14 10.73 -3.67 9.50
N GLU A 15 11.82 -3.52 8.75
CA GLU A 15 12.63 -4.60 8.20
C GLU A 15 13.26 -5.46 9.32
N GLU A 16 13.92 -4.82 10.29
CA GLU A 16 14.55 -5.50 11.44
C GLU A 16 13.55 -6.28 12.30
N SER A 17 12.27 -5.90 12.29
CA SER A 17 11.23 -6.63 13.02
C SER A 17 10.96 -8.03 12.47
N GLY A 18 11.17 -8.24 11.15
CA GLY A 18 10.82 -9.47 10.44
C GLY A 18 9.33 -9.83 10.45
N LYS A 19 8.44 -8.90 10.84
CA LYS A 19 7.01 -9.16 11.09
C LYS A 19 6.06 -8.42 10.14
N VAL A 20 6.59 -7.51 9.34
CA VAL A 20 5.79 -6.60 8.52
C VAL A 20 5.79 -7.10 7.09
N ALA A 21 4.62 -7.48 6.57
CA ALA A 21 4.48 -7.91 5.17
C ALA A 21 4.20 -6.75 4.21
N ALA A 22 3.46 -5.73 4.67
CA ALA A 22 3.08 -4.58 3.84
C ALA A 22 2.88 -3.31 4.68
N VAL A 23 3.06 -2.16 4.02
CA VAL A 23 2.80 -0.81 4.52
C VAL A 23 1.87 -0.11 3.55
N PHE A 24 0.71 0.31 4.03
CA PHE A 24 -0.24 1.11 3.27
C PHE A 24 -0.14 2.57 3.68
N GLN A 25 0.07 3.46 2.72
CA GLN A 25 0.25 4.90 2.95
C GLN A 25 -0.61 5.72 1.99
N GLY A 26 -0.92 6.96 2.39
CA GLY A 26 -1.67 7.91 1.55
C GLY A 26 -0.80 9.10 1.12
N HIS A 27 -1.38 10.30 1.18
CA HIS A 27 -0.74 11.61 0.95
C HIS A 27 -0.31 11.93 -0.50
N SER A 28 0.01 10.91 -1.30
CA SER A 28 0.25 11.04 -2.74
C SER A 28 -0.90 10.35 -3.50
N HIS A 29 -1.59 11.05 -4.40
CA HIS A 29 -2.77 10.52 -5.12
C HIS A 29 -2.42 9.50 -6.23
N ARG A 30 -1.30 8.79 -6.09
CA ARG A 30 -0.78 7.89 -7.12
C ARG A 30 -0.86 6.47 -6.61
N ASN A 31 -1.52 5.58 -7.35
CA ASN A 31 -1.44 4.12 -7.22
C ASN A 31 0.03 3.67 -7.37
N HIS A 32 0.80 3.81 -6.30
CA HIS A 32 2.23 3.55 -6.34
C HIS A 32 2.53 2.32 -5.49
N TYR A 33 3.44 1.52 -6.00
CA TYR A 33 3.90 0.31 -5.35
C TYR A 33 5.42 0.26 -5.42
N SER A 34 6.02 -0.14 -4.32
CA SER A 34 7.42 -0.56 -4.27
C SER A 34 7.59 -1.70 -3.28
N GLU A 35 8.61 -2.51 -3.49
CA GLU A 35 9.01 -3.56 -2.55
C GLU A 35 10.41 -3.22 -2.03
N ILE A 36 10.58 -3.20 -0.71
CA ILE A 36 11.84 -2.87 -0.07
C ILE A 36 12.03 -3.84 1.10
N GLY A 37 13.13 -4.59 1.11
CA GLY A 37 13.42 -5.54 2.18
C GLY A 37 12.36 -6.63 2.36
N GLY A 38 11.67 -7.03 1.29
CA GLY A 38 10.56 -7.99 1.33
C GLY A 38 9.24 -7.42 1.88
N ILE A 39 9.16 -6.11 2.10
CA ILE A 39 7.94 -5.42 2.55
C ILE A 39 7.29 -4.69 1.37
N HIS A 40 6.00 -4.91 1.16
CA HIS A 40 5.21 -4.24 0.13
C HIS A 40 4.76 -2.85 0.58
N TYR A 41 5.25 -1.78 -0.06
CA TYR A 41 4.81 -0.41 0.19
C TYR A 41 3.80 0.01 -0.86
N CYS A 42 2.55 0.19 -0.46
CA CYS A 42 1.45 0.57 -1.34
C CYS A 42 0.94 1.97 -0.98
N THR A 43 1.00 2.89 -1.94
CA THR A 43 0.38 4.20 -1.84
C THR A 43 -1.02 4.15 -2.41
N MET A 44 -2.00 4.38 -1.55
CA MET A 44 -3.41 4.42 -1.87
C MET A 44 -3.79 5.75 -2.54
N VAL A 45 -4.72 5.72 -3.48
CA VAL A 45 -5.31 6.96 -4.01
C VAL A 45 -6.09 7.69 -2.93
N ALA A 46 -6.30 9.00 -3.12
CA ALA A 46 -7.19 9.74 -2.25
C ALA A 46 -8.61 9.18 -2.33
N MET A 47 -9.26 9.01 -1.17
CA MET A 47 -10.61 8.44 -1.13
C MET A 47 -11.62 9.23 -1.93
N VAL A 48 -11.45 10.56 -2.04
CA VAL A 48 -12.26 11.43 -2.89
C VAL A 48 -11.34 12.44 -3.57
N GLU A 49 -11.41 12.51 -4.90
CA GLU A 49 -10.63 13.45 -5.72
C GLU A 49 -11.52 14.05 -6.81
N GLY A 50 -12.32 15.04 -6.42
CA GLY A 50 -13.31 15.70 -7.27
C GLY A 50 -14.76 15.30 -6.94
N SER A 51 -15.71 15.83 -7.71
CA SER A 51 -17.14 15.60 -7.50
C SER A 51 -17.64 14.32 -8.18
N GLY A 52 -18.63 13.65 -7.58
CA GLY A 52 -19.29 12.48 -8.18
C GLY A 52 -18.68 11.14 -7.80
N LEU A 53 -19.48 10.07 -7.96
CA LEU A 53 -19.19 8.72 -7.44
C LEU A 53 -18.00 8.02 -8.11
N THR A 54 -17.55 8.49 -9.27
CA THR A 54 -16.39 7.95 -9.99
C THR A 54 -15.07 8.56 -9.52
N ASN A 55 -15.14 9.65 -8.76
CA ASN A 55 -14.00 10.37 -8.24
C ASN A 55 -13.65 9.92 -6.81
N ASN A 56 -13.69 8.60 -6.59
CA ASN A 56 -13.26 7.97 -5.36
C ASN A 56 -12.31 6.80 -5.63
N GLY A 57 -11.68 6.31 -4.57
CA GLY A 57 -10.91 5.08 -4.58
C GLY A 57 -10.92 4.45 -3.19
N TYR A 58 -11.10 3.14 -3.16
CA TYR A 58 -11.12 2.35 -1.93
C TYR A 58 -10.73 0.92 -2.27
N SER A 59 -10.45 0.12 -1.25
CA SER A 59 -10.02 -1.27 -1.43
C SER A 59 -10.43 -2.15 -0.27
N THR A 60 -10.48 -3.45 -0.52
CA THR A 60 -10.42 -4.50 0.51
C THR A 60 -9.08 -5.22 0.42
N LEU A 61 -8.58 -5.71 1.56
CA LEU A 61 -7.37 -6.52 1.61
C LEU A 61 -7.74 -7.91 2.11
N ASP A 62 -7.48 -8.92 1.29
CA ASP A 62 -7.56 -10.32 1.67
C ASP A 62 -6.17 -10.81 2.11
N ILE A 63 -6.14 -11.54 3.23
CA ILE A 63 -4.92 -12.16 3.77
C ILE A 63 -5.15 -13.66 3.76
N HIS A 64 -4.35 -14.38 2.99
CA HIS A 64 -4.47 -15.82 2.84
C HIS A 64 -3.60 -16.57 3.86
N GLY A 65 -3.93 -17.84 4.10
CA GLY A 65 -3.21 -18.68 5.07
C GLY A 65 -1.75 -18.98 4.70
N ASP A 66 -1.39 -18.82 3.42
CA ASP A 66 -0.02 -18.90 2.92
C ASP A 66 0.73 -17.56 2.99
N GLY A 67 0.17 -16.57 3.69
CA GLY A 67 0.74 -15.23 3.82
C GLY A 67 0.63 -14.36 2.57
N SER A 68 0.03 -14.85 1.48
CA SER A 68 -0.24 -14.02 0.31
C SER A 68 -1.30 -12.95 0.62
N LEU A 69 -1.14 -11.81 -0.03
CA LEU A 69 -1.97 -10.62 0.15
C LEU A 69 -2.63 -10.25 -1.19
N VAL A 70 -3.93 -9.99 -1.16
CA VAL A 70 -4.67 -9.50 -2.32
C VAL A 70 -5.37 -8.20 -1.96
N LEU A 71 -4.88 -7.09 -2.51
CA LEU A 71 -5.55 -5.80 -2.43
C LEU A 71 -6.50 -5.67 -3.62
N ASN A 72 -7.80 -5.75 -3.36
CA ASN A 72 -8.84 -5.53 -4.36
C ASN A 72 -9.17 -4.04 -4.40
N GLY A 73 -8.76 -3.35 -5.46
CA GLY A 73 -8.98 -1.94 -5.72
C GLY A 73 -10.32 -1.70 -6.41
N PHE A 74 -11.02 -0.66 -5.97
CA PHE A 74 -12.26 -0.21 -6.59
C PHE A 74 -12.10 1.22 -7.11
N ARG A 75 -12.79 1.49 -8.22
CA ARG A 75 -12.86 2.81 -8.87
C ARG A 75 -11.48 3.26 -9.32
N LYS A 76 -10.86 4.25 -8.69
CA LYS A 76 -9.52 4.71 -9.06
C LYS A 76 -8.39 3.94 -8.38
N GLN A 77 -8.68 3.08 -7.40
CA GLN A 77 -7.67 2.28 -6.72
C GLN A 77 -7.33 1.04 -7.57
N ALA A 78 -6.04 0.77 -7.75
CA ALA A 78 -5.56 -0.41 -8.47
C ALA A 78 -5.54 -1.67 -7.58
N ASP A 79 -5.68 -2.84 -8.22
CA ASP A 79 -5.48 -4.14 -7.60
C ASP A 79 -3.98 -4.45 -7.40
N TYR A 80 -3.66 -5.21 -6.35
CA TYR A 80 -2.33 -5.77 -6.14
C TYR A 80 -2.40 -7.20 -5.60
N HIS A 81 -1.57 -8.08 -6.15
CA HIS A 81 -1.46 -9.47 -5.71
C HIS A 81 -0.01 -9.74 -5.32
N TRP A 82 0.22 -10.00 -4.04
CA TRP A 82 1.55 -10.23 -3.50
C TRP A 82 1.62 -11.64 -2.92
N LYS A 83 2.61 -12.41 -3.38
CA LYS A 83 2.88 -13.74 -2.84
C LYS A 83 3.85 -13.61 -1.68
N GLN A 84 3.74 -14.49 -0.69
CA GLN A 84 4.79 -14.62 0.30
C GLN A 84 6.08 -15.13 -0.39
N GLY A 85 7.19 -14.43 -0.14
CA GLY A 85 8.53 -14.81 -0.61
C GLY A 85 9.17 -15.91 0.20
#